data_AF-A0A1K1S7B0-F1
#
_entry.id   AF-A0A1K1S7B0-F1
#
_cell.length_a   1.000
_cell.length_b   1.000
_cell.length_c   1.000
_cell.angle_alpha   90.00
_cell.angle_beta   90.00
_cell.angle_gamma   90.00
#
_symmetry.space_group_name_H-M   'P 1'
#
loop_
_entity.id
_entity.type
_entity.pdbx_description
1 polymer ?
#
loop_
_entity_poly.entity_id
_entity_poly.type
_entity_poly.pdbx_seq_one_letter_code
_entity_poly.pdbx_strand_id
1 'polypeptide(L)'
;MQTVITKRELQVPVAVLIRVADVLLENDITNRITGTDEEDGYITIEVEYEKEQRDAIHEAEDIISDYHDNEEEEDDEEDEDED
;
A
#
# COMPACT_ATOMS: atom_id res chain seq x y z
N MET A 1 19.73 -5.03 23.63
CA MET A 1 19.26 -3.89 22.84
C MET A 1 17.75 -3.94 22.87
N GLN A 2 17.07 -2.80 23.03
CA GLN A 2 15.61 -2.77 22.99
C GLN A 2 15.22 -2.52 21.55
N THR A 3 14.65 -3.54 20.92
CA THR A 3 14.19 -3.44 19.53
C THR A 3 12.95 -2.57 19.49
N VAL A 4 13.01 -1.46 18.77
CA VAL A 4 11.86 -0.56 18.62
C VAL A 4 11.00 -1.08 17.48
N ILE A 5 9.93 -1.78 17.84
CA ILE A 5 8.93 -2.28 16.89
C ILE A 5 7.92 -1.16 16.63
N THR A 6 7.76 -0.80 15.37
CA THR A 6 6.75 0.14 14.89
C THR A 6 5.56 -0.66 14.39
N LYS A 7 4.35 -0.24 14.74
CA LYS A 7 3.10 -0.81 14.23
C LYS A 7 2.43 0.19 13.30
N ARG A 8 1.88 -0.28 12.18
CA ARG A 8 1.17 0.56 11.22
C ARG A 8 0.08 -0.25 10.53
N GLU A 9 -1.01 0.42 10.17
CA GLU A 9 -2.04 -0.17 9.32
C GLU A 9 -1.87 0.31 7.88
N LEU A 10 -1.94 -0.63 6.94
CA LEU A 10 -1.93 -0.39 5.50
C LEU A 10 -3.30 -0.79 4.94
N GLN A 11 -3.89 0.07 4.12
CA GLN A 11 -5.08 -0.25 3.33
C GLN A 11 -4.60 -0.70 1.95
N VAL A 12 -4.67 -2.00 1.69
CA VAL A 12 -4.06 -2.61 0.51
C VAL A 12 -5.15 -2.95 -0.51
N PRO A 13 -5.15 -2.37 -1.71
CA PRO A 13 -6.09 -2.75 -2.76
C PRO A 13 -5.89 -4.22 -3.15
N VAL A 14 -6.99 -4.95 -3.34
CA VAL A 14 -6.94 -6.39 -3.67
C VAL A 14 -6.14 -6.64 -4.95
N ALA A 15 -6.16 -5.71 -5.90
CA ALA A 15 -5.43 -5.79 -7.16
C ALA A 15 -3.90 -5.88 -7.00
N VAL A 16 -3.34 -5.25 -5.96
CA VAL A 16 -1.89 -5.22 -5.70
C VAL A 16 -1.48 -6.02 -4.46
N LEU A 17 -2.44 -6.67 -3.78
CA LEU A 17 -2.20 -7.44 -2.56
C LEU A 17 -1.06 -8.44 -2.68
N ILE A 18 -0.95 -9.16 -3.80
CA ILE A 18 0.11 -10.15 -3.99
C ILE A 18 1.49 -9.49 -3.98
N ARG A 19 1.64 -8.33 -4.65
CA ARG A 19 2.91 -7.61 -4.72
C ARG A 19 3.31 -7.07 -3.34
N VAL A 20 2.34 -6.51 -2.60
CA VAL A 20 2.58 -6.07 -1.23
C VAL A 20 2.94 -7.25 -0.33
N ALA A 21 2.23 -8.38 -0.44
CA ALA A 21 2.50 -9.58 0.34
C ALA A 21 3.91 -10.17 0.09
N ASP A 22 4.38 -10.12 -1.16
CA ASP A 22 5.74 -10.54 -1.53
C ASP A 22 6.78 -9.69 -0.79
N VAL A 23 6.65 -8.36 -0.81
CA VAL A 23 7.56 -7.44 -0.08
C VAL A 23 7.56 -7.72 1.42
N LEU A 24 6.39 -7.93 2.03
CA LEU A 24 6.28 -8.25 3.45
C LEU A 24 6.95 -9.60 3.78
N LEU A 25 6.81 -10.59 2.90
CA LEU A 25 7.38 -11.93 3.10
C LEU A 25 8.91 -11.92 2.93
N GLU A 26 9.42 -11.27 1.88
CA GLU A 26 10.86 -11.19 1.58
C GLU A 26 11.67 -10.48 2.67
N ASN A 27 11.02 -9.60 3.41
CA ASN A 27 11.64 -8.81 4.48
C ASN A 27 11.31 -9.31 5.89
N ASP A 28 10.70 -10.50 6.03
CA ASP A 28 10.28 -11.09 7.31
C ASP A 28 9.43 -10.12 8.16
N ILE A 29 8.54 -9.35 7.51
CA ILE A 29 7.67 -8.39 8.19
C ILE A 29 6.46 -9.13 8.78
N THR A 30 6.32 -9.00 10.10
CA THR A 30 5.14 -9.54 10.80
C THR A 30 3.91 -8.76 10.36
N ASN A 31 2.88 -9.48 9.89
CA ASN A 31 1.65 -8.87 9.40
C ASN A 31 0.41 -9.60 9.91
N ARG A 32 -0.70 -8.86 10.00
CA ARG A 32 -2.00 -9.36 10.44
C ARG A 32 -3.11 -8.61 9.71
N ILE A 33 -4.01 -9.36 9.07
CA ILE A 33 -5.26 -8.79 8.55
C ILE A 33 -6.14 -8.35 9.73
N THR A 34 -6.49 -7.07 9.79
CA THR A 34 -7.33 -6.46 10.84
C THR A 34 -8.74 -6.13 10.34
N GLY A 35 -8.93 -6.01 9.02
CA GLY A 35 -10.22 -5.73 8.42
C GLY A 35 -10.24 -5.97 6.91
N THR A 36 -11.44 -5.92 6.34
CA THR A 36 -11.71 -6.02 4.90
C THR A 36 -12.79 -5.03 4.54
N ASP A 37 -12.63 -4.33 3.42
CA ASP A 37 -13.64 -3.47 2.82
C ASP A 37 -14.00 -4.01 1.44
N GLU A 38 -15.18 -4.63 1.34
CA GLU A 38 -15.67 -5.20 0.09
C GLU A 38 -16.23 -4.14 -0.86
N GLU A 39 -16.66 -2.98 -0.35
CA GLU A 39 -17.26 -1.92 -1.17
C GLU A 39 -16.16 -1.20 -1.97
N ASP A 40 -15.09 -0.81 -1.28
CA ASP A 40 -13.97 -0.11 -1.89
C ASP A 40 -12.89 -1.09 -2.42
N GLY A 41 -12.92 -2.37 -2.02
CA GLY A 41 -12.01 -3.40 -2.53
C GLY A 41 -10.61 -3.39 -1.90
N TYR A 42 -10.53 -3.10 -0.59
CA TYR A 42 -9.28 -3.03 0.17
C TYR A 42 -9.24 -4.05 1.32
N ILE A 43 -8.04 -4.45 1.71
CA ILE A 43 -7.78 -5.23 2.93
C ILE A 43 -6.93 -4.39 3.87
N THR A 44 -7.36 -4.26 5.12
CA THR A 44 -6.58 -3.58 6.16
C THR A 44 -5.62 -4.58 6.80
N ILE A 45 -4.33 -4.29 6.68
CA ILE A 45 -3.24 -5.12 7.20
C ILE A 45 -2.43 -4.30 8.21
N GLU A 46 -2.39 -4.77 9.46
CA GLU A 46 -1.43 -4.28 10.45
C GLU A 46 -0.07 -4.93 10.19
N VAL A 47 0.97 -4.11 10.10
CA VAL A 47 2.37 -4.54 9.93
C VAL A 47 3.20 -4.09 11.12
N GLU A 48 4.09 -4.97 11.58
CA GLU A 48 5.05 -4.71 12.64
C GLU A 48 6.47 -4.80 12.08
N TYR A 49 7.23 -3.72 12.21
CA TYR A 49 8.54 -3.61 11.57
C TYR A 49 9.53 -2.81 12.42
N GLU A 50 10.81 -3.14 12.26
CA GLU A 50 11.91 -2.45 12.90
C GLU A 50 12.42 -1.28 12.06
N LYS A 51 13.28 -0.44 12.64
CA LYS A 51 13.88 0.69 11.92
C LYS A 51 14.61 0.26 10.64
N GLU A 52 15.23 -0.92 10.66
CA GLU A 52 15.99 -1.48 9.53
C GLU A 52 15.09 -1.98 8.40
N GLN A 53 13.82 -2.27 8.69
CA GLN A 53 12.81 -2.74 7.72
C GLN A 53 11.96 -1.59 7.15
N ARG A 54 12.31 -0.34 7.45
CA ARG A 54 11.55 0.85 6.98
C ARG A 54 11.49 0.95 5.46
N ASP A 55 12.58 0.58 4.78
CA ASP A 55 12.65 0.67 3.32
C ASP A 55 11.63 -0.27 2.66
N ALA A 56 11.44 -1.47 3.22
CA ALA A 56 10.43 -2.42 2.76
C ALA A 56 8.99 -1.94 3.01
N ILE A 57 8.75 -1.19 4.10
CA ILE A 57 7.44 -0.56 4.31
C ILE A 57 7.18 0.53 3.28
N HIS A 58 8.17 1.39 2.99
CA HIS A 58 8.01 2.39 1.95
C HIS A 58 7.78 1.75 0.57
N GLU A 59 8.47 0.66 0.25
CA GLU A 59 8.24 -0.07 -1.01
C GLU A 59 6.80 -0.61 -1.09
N ALA A 60 6.27 -1.17 0.00
CA ALA A 60 4.87 -1.59 0.05
C ALA A 60 3.89 -0.41 -0.12
N GLU A 61 4.21 0.75 0.46
CA GLU A 61 3.41 1.98 0.30
C GLU A 61 3.48 2.53 -1.12
N ASP A 62 4.64 2.51 -1.76
CA ASP A 62 4.84 2.95 -3.14
C ASP A 62 3.99 2.10 -4.08
N ILE A 63 3.93 0.78 -3.89
CA ILE A 63 3.05 -0.12 -4.68
C ILE A 63 1.57 0.24 -4.52
N ILE A 64 1.15 0.63 -3.31
CA ILE A 64 -0.23 1.04 -3.03
C ILE A 64 -0.51 2.41 -3.67
N SER A 65 0.41 3.36 -3.54
CA SER A 65 0.28 4.70 -4.13
C SER A 65 0.22 4.63 -5.66
N ASP A 66 1.09 3.84 -6.28
CA ASP A 66 1.11 3.63 -7.74
C ASP A 66 -0.23 3.10 -8.27
N TYR A 67 -0.95 2.30 -7.46
CA TYR A 67 -2.29 1.83 -7.82
C TYR A 67 -3.31 2.99 -7.85
N HIS A 68 -3.27 3.86 -6.84
CA HIS A 68 -4.17 5.00 -6.74
C HIS A 68 -3.88 6.07 -7.81
N ASP A 69 -2.60 6.38 -8.06
CA ASP A 69 -2.21 7.37 -9.07
C ASP A 69 -2.65 6.92 -10.49
N ASN A 70 -2.62 5.62 -10.77
CA ASN A 70 -3.05 5.05 -12.04
C ASN A 70 -4.59 4.93 -12.18
N GLU A 71 -5.36 5.17 -11.10
CA GLU A 71 -6.83 5.33 -11.16
C GLU A 71 -7.25 6.80 -11.39
N GLU A 72 -6.37 7.78 -11.17
CA GLU A 72 -6.68 9.22 -11.31
C GLU A 72 -6.36 9.81 -12.71
N GLU A 73 -5.82 9.05 -13.67
CA GLU A 73 -5.53 9.50 -15.05
C GLU A 73 -6.73 9.36 -16.04
N GLU A 74 -7.95 9.72 -15.64
CA GLU A 74 -9.12 9.83 -16.55
C GLU A 74 -9.82 11.21 -16.51
N ASP A 75 -9.07 12.32 -16.43
CA ASP A 75 -9.69 13.67 -16.59
C ASP A 75 -8.69 14.74 -17.07
N ASP A 76 -8.35 14.77 -18.37
CA ASP A 76 -7.89 16.03 -19.02
C ASP A 76 -7.89 15.95 -20.58
N GLU A 77 -9.06 16.03 -21.22
CA GLU A 77 -9.19 16.53 -22.60
C GLU A 77 -10.54 17.28 -22.75
N GLU A 78 -10.67 18.48 -22.17
CA GLU A 78 -11.72 19.44 -22.59
C GLU A 78 -11.13 20.50 -23.53
N ASP A 79 -11.59 20.43 -24.77
CA ASP A 79 -11.38 21.27 -25.95
C ASP A 79 -11.18 22.78 -25.69
N GLU A 80 -10.02 23.32 -26.11
CA GLU A 80 -9.89 24.74 -26.46
C GLU A 80 -10.39 24.96 -27.91
N ASP A 81 -11.71 25.03 -28.09
CA ASP A 81 -12.31 25.61 -29.30
C ASP A 81 -12.08 27.14 -29.31
N GLU A 82 -11.11 27.59 -30.10
CA GLU A 82 -10.80 28.99 -30.40
C GLU A 82 -11.78 29.54 -31.48
N ASP A 83 -12.74 30.38 -31.09
CA ASP A 83 -13.58 31.21 -31.99
C ASP A 83 -13.61 32.70 -31.53
#